data_AF-A0A151WUJ2-F1
#
_entry.id   AF-A0A151WUJ2-F1
#
_cell.length_a   1.000
_cell.length_b   1.000
_cell.length_c   1.000
_cell.angle_alpha   90.00
_cell.angle_beta   90.00
_cell.angle_gamma   90.00
#
_symmetry.space_group_name_H-M   'P 1'
#
loop_
_entity.id
_entity.type
_entity.pdbx_description
1 polymer ?
#
loop_
_entity_poly.entity_id
_entity_poly.type
_entity_poly.pdbx_seq_one_letter_code
_entity_poly.pdbx_strand_id
1 'polypeptide(L)'
;MKRHAVIIAIHANHSDLEISQFLKVARSFVHKVRRELEASDDNVKSIAKRKKYEARSDRVRTSQFVQQVQGIIDKDPSKFIRAISRDLQVSECTIRRIVHEDIRYNPT
;
A
#
# COMPACT_ATOMS: atom_id res chain seq x y z
N MET A 1 -4.18 -1.06 -19.81
CA MET A 1 -4.56 -1.34 -21.22
C MET A 1 -5.62 -2.44 -21.29
N LYS A 2 -5.32 -3.72 -20.95
CA LYS A 2 -6.32 -4.81 -21.04
C LYS A 2 -7.62 -4.61 -20.25
N ARG A 3 -7.57 -4.02 -19.05
CA ARG A 3 -8.78 -3.72 -18.24
C ARG A 3 -9.74 -2.76 -18.93
N HIS A 4 -9.23 -1.77 -19.65
CA HIS A 4 -10.07 -0.83 -20.39
C HIS A 4 -10.76 -1.51 -21.57
N ALA A 5 -10.05 -2.36 -22.31
CA ALA A 5 -10.64 -3.17 -23.38
C ALA A 5 -11.73 -4.13 -22.85
N VAL A 6 -11.53 -4.72 -21.67
CA VAL A 6 -12.57 -5.53 -21.00
C VAL A 6 -13.81 -4.68 -20.69
N ILE A 7 -13.67 -3.47 -20.16
CA ILE A 7 -14.81 -2.58 -19.87
C ILE A 7 -15.56 -2.22 -21.15
N ILE A 8 -14.86 -1.86 -22.22
CA ILE A 8 -15.48 -1.57 -23.52
C ILE A 8 -16.26 -2.78 -24.03
N ALA A 9 -15.68 -3.97 -23.96
CA ALA A 9 -16.33 -5.20 -24.43
C ALA A 9 -17.55 -5.60 -23.56
N ILE A 10 -17.51 -5.30 -22.25
CA ILE A 10 -18.66 -5.46 -21.36
C ILE A 10 -19.80 -4.51 -21.76
N HIS A 11 -19.50 -3.24 -22.05
CA HIS A 11 -20.52 -2.29 -22.56
C HIS A 11 -21.08 -2.68 -23.93
N ALA A 12 -20.30 -3.39 -24.74
CA ALA A 12 -20.76 -3.96 -26.00
C ALA A 12 -21.58 -5.27 -25.81
N ASN A 13 -21.95 -5.62 -24.57
CA ASN A 13 -22.76 -6.79 -24.21
C ASN A 13 -22.16 -8.14 -24.60
N HIS A 14 -20.84 -8.23 -24.73
CA HIS A 14 -20.17 -9.52 -24.94
C HIS A 14 -20.12 -10.36 -23.65
N SER A 15 -20.12 -11.68 -23.81
CA SER A 15 -20.03 -12.62 -22.70
C SER A 15 -18.61 -12.68 -22.12
N ASP A 16 -18.49 -13.05 -20.84
CA ASP A 16 -17.18 -13.15 -20.17
C ASP A 16 -16.23 -14.15 -20.85
N LEU A 17 -16.79 -15.20 -21.47
CA LEU A 17 -16.03 -16.22 -22.19
C LEU A 17 -15.45 -15.66 -23.49
N GLU A 18 -16.27 -14.98 -24.30
CA GLU A 18 -15.84 -14.36 -25.55
C GLU A 18 -14.75 -13.31 -25.31
N ILE A 19 -14.95 -12.46 -24.30
CA ILE A 19 -13.97 -11.44 -23.90
C ILE A 19 -12.65 -12.09 -23.44
N SER A 20 -12.74 -13.16 -22.65
CA SER A 20 -11.58 -13.90 -22.15
C SER A 20 -10.76 -14.51 -23.30
N GLN A 21 -11.43 -15.15 -24.26
CA GLN A 21 -10.80 -15.76 -25.42
C GLN A 21 -10.18 -14.70 -26.35
N PHE A 22 -10.92 -13.63 -26.66
CA PHE A 22 -10.47 -12.57 -27.57
C PHE A 22 -9.28 -11.78 -27.00
N LEU A 23 -9.37 -11.33 -25.73
CA LEU A 23 -8.32 -10.52 -25.09
C LEU A 23 -7.18 -11.35 -24.48
N LYS A 24 -7.28 -12.68 -24.54
CA LYS A 24 -6.36 -13.64 -23.91
C LYS A 24 -6.11 -13.25 -22.44
N VAL A 25 -7.20 -13.18 -21.67
CA VAL A 25 -7.20 -12.89 -20.22
C VAL A 25 -7.97 -13.96 -19.48
N ALA A 26 -7.66 -14.17 -18.19
CA ALA A 26 -8.42 -15.12 -17.38
C ALA A 26 -9.89 -14.71 -17.28
N ARG A 27 -10.81 -15.66 -17.42
CA ARG A 27 -12.26 -15.43 -17.26
C ARG A 27 -12.60 -14.83 -15.89
N SER A 28 -11.90 -15.25 -14.84
CA SER A 28 -12.03 -14.69 -13.48
C SER A 28 -11.70 -13.20 -13.41
N PHE A 29 -10.75 -12.73 -14.23
CA PHE A 29 -10.42 -11.31 -14.33
C PHE A 29 -11.55 -10.51 -14.98
N VAL A 30 -12.16 -11.05 -16.05
CA VAL A 30 -13.32 -10.41 -16.71
C VAL A 30 -14.51 -10.32 -15.75
N HIS A 31 -14.83 -11.44 -15.09
CA HIS A 31 -15.93 -11.50 -14.12
C HIS A 31 -15.75 -10.49 -12.99
N LYS A 32 -14.52 -10.36 -12.45
CA LYS A 32 -14.20 -9.36 -11.43
C LYS A 32 -14.43 -7.92 -11.92
N VAL A 33 -14.01 -7.60 -13.14
CA VAL A 33 -14.23 -6.26 -13.72
C VAL A 33 -15.71 -5.97 -13.90
N ARG A 34 -16.51 -6.96 -14.32
CA ARG A 34 -17.97 -6.84 -14.43
C ARG A 34 -18.62 -6.55 -13.09
N ARG A 35 -18.27 -7.29 -12.04
CA ARG A 35 -18.76 -7.04 -10.67
C ARG A 35 -18.39 -5.67 -10.14
N GLU A 36 -17.17 -5.22 -10.40
CA GLU A 36 -16.72 -3.88 -10.02
C GLU A 36 -17.53 -2.79 -10.77
N LEU A 37 -17.90 -3.02 -12.04
CA LEU A 37 -18.74 -2.14 -12.86
C LEU A 37 -20.17 -2.04 -12.32
N GLU A 38 -20.80 -3.18 -12.06
CA GLU A 38 -22.11 -3.27 -11.42
C GLU A 38 -22.14 -2.53 -10.07
N ALA A 39 -21.07 -2.63 -9.27
CA ALA A 39 -20.98 -1.98 -7.96
C ALA A 39 -20.70 -0.47 -8.00
N SER A 40 -20.41 0.08 -9.18
CA SER A 40 -20.01 1.48 -9.36
C SER A 40 -21.04 2.34 -10.11
N ASP A 41 -22.24 1.80 -10.34
CA ASP A 41 -23.28 2.39 -11.19
C ASP A 41 -22.74 2.80 -12.58
N ASP A 42 -22.01 1.87 -13.24
CA ASP A 42 -21.40 2.08 -14.56
C ASP A 42 -20.40 3.25 -14.67
N ASN A 43 -19.83 3.71 -13.55
CA ASN A 43 -18.81 4.75 -13.57
C ASN A 43 -17.45 4.20 -14.08
N VAL A 44 -17.30 4.09 -15.39
CA VAL A 44 -16.09 3.61 -16.08
C VAL A 44 -14.81 4.32 -15.62
N LYS A 45 -14.89 5.62 -15.29
CA LYS A 45 -13.72 6.42 -14.87
C LYS A 45 -13.17 5.98 -13.52
N SER A 46 -13.99 5.42 -12.63
CA SER A 46 -13.55 4.93 -11.32
C SER A 46 -12.82 3.58 -11.46
N ILE A 47 -13.27 2.71 -12.37
CA ILE A 47 -12.77 1.34 -12.54
C ILE A 47 -11.59 1.24 -13.50
N ALA A 48 -11.55 2.10 -14.52
CA ALA A 48 -10.45 2.13 -15.49
C ALA A 48 -9.12 2.51 -14.82
N LYS A 49 -9.17 3.23 -13.70
CA LYS A 49 -7.99 3.60 -12.93
C LYS A 49 -7.49 2.40 -12.13
N ARG A 50 -6.18 2.13 -12.23
CA ARG A 50 -5.51 1.20 -11.32
C ARG A 50 -5.67 1.72 -9.90
N LYS A 51 -6.01 0.84 -8.94
CA LYS A 51 -5.97 1.19 -7.51
C LYS A 51 -4.61 1.80 -7.21
N LYS A 52 -4.59 3.05 -6.73
CA LYS A 52 -3.35 3.70 -6.32
C LYS A 52 -2.81 2.93 -5.11
N TYR A 53 -1.49 2.84 -5.03
CA TYR A 53 -0.87 2.35 -3.81
C TYR A 53 -1.21 3.32 -2.69
N GLU A 54 -1.88 2.83 -1.66
CA GLU A 54 -2.07 3.56 -0.41
C GLU A 54 -1.04 3.05 0.59
N ALA A 55 -0.45 3.99 1.33
CA ALA A 55 0.41 3.62 2.44
C ALA A 55 -0.40 2.79 3.44
N ARG A 56 0.17 1.70 3.94
CA ARG A 56 -0.53 0.88 4.93
C ARG A 56 -0.79 1.69 6.19
N SER A 57 -1.98 1.52 6.77
CA SER A 57 -2.43 2.23 7.98
C SER A 57 -1.79 1.68 9.27
N ASP A 58 -1.27 0.45 9.24
CA ASP A 58 -0.62 -0.24 10.36
C ASP A 58 0.85 0.17 10.56
N ARG A 59 1.29 1.27 9.96
CA ARG A 59 2.69 1.68 9.98
C ARG A 59 3.05 2.23 11.37
N VAL A 60 3.83 1.45 12.12
CA VAL A 60 4.37 1.80 13.46
C VAL A 60 5.15 3.13 13.46
N ARG A 61 5.74 3.51 12.33
CA ARG A 61 6.54 4.74 12.14
C ARG A 61 5.64 5.97 11.92
N THR A 62 4.80 6.28 12.89
CA THR A 62 3.99 7.51 12.95
C THR A 62 4.84 8.67 13.48
N SER A 63 4.50 9.92 13.15
CA SER A 63 5.21 11.11 13.65
C SER A 63 5.31 11.17 15.19
N GLN A 64 4.23 10.81 15.89
CA GLN A 64 4.22 10.72 17.35
C GLN A 64 5.23 9.69 17.88
N PHE A 65 5.37 8.55 17.21
CA PHE A 65 6.31 7.51 17.59
C PHE A 65 7.76 7.93 17.33
N VAL A 66 8.02 8.64 16.23
CA VAL A 66 9.34 9.24 15.95
C VAL A 66 9.74 10.23 17.04
N GLN A 67 8.82 11.08 17.49
CA GLN A 67 9.06 12.03 18.59
C GLN A 67 9.34 11.30 19.92
N GLN A 68 8.66 10.19 20.19
CA GLN A 68 8.93 9.38 21.37
C GLN A 68 10.34 8.78 21.34
N VAL A 69 10.78 8.26 20.19
CA VAL A 69 12.15 7.73 20.01
C VAL A 69 13.18 8.86 20.16
N GLN A 70 12.93 10.02 19.56
CA GLN A 70 13.78 11.21 19.69
C GLN A 70 13.96 11.59 21.17
N GLY A 71 12.86 11.68 21.94
CA GLY A 71 12.92 12.03 23.35
C GLY A 71 13.65 11.01 24.23
N ILE A 72 13.78 9.75 23.81
CA ILE A 72 14.62 8.76 24.50
C ILE A 72 16.10 9.01 24.21
N ILE A 73 16.44 9.32 22.96
CA ILE A 73 17.81 9.61 22.52
C ILE A 73 18.31 10.93 23.12
N ASP A 74 17.47 11.96 23.19
CA ASP A 74 17.84 13.25 23.78
C ASP A 74 18.11 13.14 25.29
N LYS A 75 17.43 12.22 25.97
CA LYS A 75 17.66 11.95 27.40
C LYS A 75 18.95 11.20 27.66
N ASP A 76 19.27 10.24 26.80
CA ASP A 76 20.50 9.45 26.88
C ASP A 76 20.97 9.07 25.46
N PRO A 77 21.90 9.84 24.88
CA PRO A 77 22.38 9.58 23.52
C PRO A 77 23.23 8.32 23.42
N SER A 78 23.72 7.80 24.55
CA SER A 78 24.51 6.55 24.59
C SER A 78 23.61 5.30 24.53
N LYS A 79 22.29 5.48 24.58
CA LYS A 79 21.36 4.36 24.63
C LYS A 79 21.31 3.63 23.29
N PHE A 80 21.74 2.37 23.32
CA PHE A 80 21.76 1.53 22.12
C PHE A 80 20.37 1.32 21.53
N ILE A 81 20.29 1.26 20.19
CA ILE A 81 19.08 0.90 19.42
C ILE A 81 18.40 -0.35 19.97
N ARG A 82 19.19 -1.35 20.39
CA ARG A 82 18.70 -2.60 20.97
C ARG A 82 17.97 -2.41 22.30
N ALA A 83 18.42 -1.48 23.14
CA ALA A 83 17.75 -1.14 24.38
C ALA A 83 16.43 -0.42 24.11
N ILE A 84 16.43 0.57 23.21
CA ILE A 84 15.23 1.31 22.79
C ILE A 84 14.18 0.37 22.19
N SER A 85 14.62 -0.60 21.39
CA SER A 85 13.77 -1.64 20.80
C SER A 85 13.06 -2.48 21.84
N ARG A 86 13.77 -2.90 22.91
CA ARG A 86 13.18 -3.67 24.01
C ARG A 86 12.18 -2.84 24.81
N ASP A 87 12.53 -1.60 25.13
CA ASP A 87 11.69 -0.69 25.91
C ASP A 87 10.36 -0.39 25.19
N LEU A 88 10.41 -0.21 23.87
CA LEU A 88 9.24 0.10 23.04
C LEU A 88 8.54 -1.14 22.49
N GLN A 89 9.08 -2.34 22.72
CA GLN A 89 8.59 -3.61 22.15
C GLN A 89 8.44 -3.60 20.62
N VAL A 90 9.33 -2.89 19.92
CA VAL A 90 9.35 -2.79 18.45
C VAL A 90 10.63 -3.38 17.91
N SER A 91 10.61 -3.95 16.71
CA SER A 91 11.82 -4.51 16.06
C SER A 91 12.98 -3.49 15.99
N GLU A 92 14.21 -3.97 16.21
CA GLU A 92 15.43 -3.16 16.10
C GLU A 92 15.56 -2.49 14.71
N CYS A 93 15.08 -3.16 13.66
CA CYS A 93 15.10 -2.63 12.29
C CYS A 93 14.23 -1.36 12.17
N THR A 94 13.06 -1.33 12.81
CA THR A 94 12.19 -0.15 12.81
C THR A 94 12.86 1.02 13.51
N ILE A 95 13.44 0.79 14.70
CA ILE A 95 14.13 1.83 15.46
C ILE A 95 15.35 2.35 14.69
N ARG A 96 16.15 1.45 14.10
CA ARG A 96 17.30 1.81 13.26
C ARG A 96 16.90 2.72 12.09
N ARG A 97 15.80 2.39 11.39
CA ARG A 97 15.28 3.24 10.31
C ARG A 97 14.85 4.61 10.82
N ILE A 98 14.20 4.69 11.99
CA ILE A 98 13.80 5.97 12.57
C ILE A 98 15.03 6.83 12.88
N VAL A 99 16.03 6.25 13.55
CA VAL A 99 17.25 6.97 13.95
C VAL A 99 18.03 7.51 12.74
N HIS A 100 18.20 6.71 11.69
CA HIS A 100 19.00 7.13 10.53
C HIS A 100 18.23 7.95 9.51
N GLU A 101 16.97 7.61 9.24
CA GLU A 101 16.20 8.25 8.15
C GLU A 101 15.36 9.43 8.64
N ASP A 102 14.68 9.33 9.80
CA ASP A 102 13.82 10.41 10.30
C ASP A 102 14.60 11.43 11.13
N ILE A 103 15.39 10.94 12.08
CA ILE A 103 16.12 11.78 13.03
C ILE A 103 17.43 12.29 12.42
N ARG A 104 18.04 11.51 11.52
CA ARG A 104 19.36 11.79 10.93
C ARG A 104 20.46 11.97 11.97
N TYR A 105 20.44 11.13 13.00
CA TYR A 105 21.48 11.15 14.03
C TYR A 105 22.80 10.66 13.41
N ASN A 106 23.73 11.58 13.20
CA ASN A 106 25.12 11.26 12.88
C ASN A 106 25.90 11.27 14.21
N PRO A 107 26.35 10.11 14.71
CA PRO A 107 27.28 10.10 15.83
C PRO A 107 28.55 10.84 15.37
N THR A 108 28.88 11.92 16.07
CA THR A 108 30.12 12.69 15.92
C THR A 108 31.34 11.87 16.33
#